data_AF-A0A226DPE8-F1
#
_entry.id   AF-A0A226DPE8-F1
#
_cell.length_a   1.000
_cell.length_b   1.000
_cell.length_c   1.000
_cell.angle_alpha   90.00
_cell.angle_beta   90.00
_cell.angle_gamma   90.00
#
_symmetry.space_group_name_H-M   'P 1'
#
loop_
_entity.id
_entity.type
_entity.pdbx_description
1 polymer ?
#
loop_
_entity_poly.entity_id
_entity_poly.type
_entity_poly.pdbx_seq_one_letter_code
_entity_poly.pdbx_strand_id
1 'polypeptide(L)'
;MDVDEEGYLRDGRGVIVREGELPEKFQTKYIGSSAKSGTKVKGSTDKTKVELAEKTILHLIGFDPDTSPASNIYEDSPDWVLTPQGVKLTDEQREILFQKIFAAGGRVPLIGKPELSIIIHKSPTNKVIHLCLELVEEGIYKARRFCTEPGCYTYDRTLASDIHPKCSIHKDRSFHAVFKVTDYTNRSTLVQLHTRIFISVNHNATELEKYQEAELVMCRRIIDNKLWMKYCNPDKLLTEDDEDDEDVEHEEKDDETTKYRHIPRSISRDYFENEEDALKKLALESTVGMFMKLAPGTQPFNNLDDIIPFVYGMEGELDERLKELGMELKIRRSLPPDEQKKVPYPFPGEYLFGSTVPQQAEKGKSFLYVIMSREMWYFGWSDTPGFEKRLKVGTKTDGASMYYNLTRSEPRPPTVTCYLIGKCDDADKKIIEAKLITSGYVAYLLGLHNPVRTVPSPRGYSINKCVSLYLLDSNSWKEICAFVALFWGYEPMLAKYVTVE
;
A
#
# COMPACT_ATOMS: atom_id res chain seq x y z
N MET A 1 8.31 -54.81 6.94
CA MET A 1 8.58 -54.14 5.65
C MET A 1 9.11 -52.78 6.03
N ASP A 2 10.42 -52.76 6.20
CA ASP A 2 11.18 -51.56 6.46
C ASP A 2 11.09 -50.70 5.20
N VAL A 3 10.44 -49.55 5.32
CA VAL A 3 10.49 -48.53 4.29
C VAL A 3 11.74 -47.74 4.62
N ASP A 4 12.76 -47.93 3.79
CA ASP A 4 14.01 -47.17 3.82
C ASP A 4 13.70 -45.68 3.90
N GLU A 5 13.95 -45.08 5.08
CA GLU A 5 14.10 -43.64 5.21
C GLU A 5 15.41 -43.26 4.51
N GLU A 6 15.34 -43.10 3.19
CA GLU A 6 16.39 -42.47 2.41
C GLU A 6 16.70 -41.11 3.06
N GLY A 7 17.90 -41.02 3.62
CA GLY A 7 18.44 -39.78 4.15
C GLY A 7 18.36 -38.70 3.08
N TYR A 8 17.48 -37.72 3.31
CA TYR A 8 17.42 -36.54 2.46
C TYR A 8 18.78 -35.84 2.51
N LEU A 9 19.45 -35.92 1.37
CA LEU A 9 20.67 -35.24 0.99
C LEU A 9 20.63 -33.75 1.36
N ARG A 10 21.82 -33.14 1.46
CA ARG A 10 22.01 -31.67 1.51
C ARG A 10 21.27 -31.01 0.35
N ASP A 11 20.02 -30.63 0.53
CA ASP A 11 19.26 -30.02 -0.56
C ASP A 11 19.18 -28.50 -0.37
N GLY A 12 19.92 -27.77 -1.21
CA GLY A 12 19.74 -26.35 -1.46
C GLY A 12 18.39 -26.04 -2.14
N ARG A 13 17.29 -26.43 -1.49
CA ARG A 13 15.93 -26.06 -1.93
C ARG A 13 15.78 -24.56 -1.71
N GLY A 14 15.86 -23.84 -2.82
CA GLY A 14 15.64 -22.40 -2.88
C GLY A 14 14.15 -22.07 -2.81
N VAL A 15 13.79 -20.90 -3.33
CA VAL A 15 12.39 -20.51 -3.50
C VAL A 15 11.69 -21.52 -4.41
N ILE A 16 10.51 -21.99 -3.97
CA ILE A 16 9.67 -22.94 -4.67
C ILE A 16 8.70 -22.20 -5.58
N VAL A 17 8.91 -22.33 -6.89
CA VAL A 17 7.99 -21.83 -7.90
C VAL A 17 6.74 -22.71 -7.94
N ARG A 18 5.56 -22.09 -7.89
CA ARG A 18 4.28 -22.78 -8.03
C ARG A 18 3.78 -22.59 -9.45
N GLU A 19 3.59 -23.69 -10.16
CA GLU A 19 3.09 -23.66 -11.53
C GLU A 19 1.58 -23.43 -11.58
N GLY A 20 1.12 -22.69 -12.59
CA GLY A 20 -0.28 -22.42 -12.86
C GLY A 20 -0.83 -21.17 -12.19
N GLU A 21 -2.09 -20.85 -12.49
CA GLU A 21 -2.78 -19.72 -11.85
C GLU A 21 -3.03 -20.00 -10.37
N LEU A 22 -2.73 -19.01 -9.52
CA LEU A 22 -3.07 -19.08 -8.10
C LEU A 22 -4.59 -19.21 -7.93
N PRO A 23 -5.08 -20.19 -7.15
CA PRO A 23 -6.50 -20.27 -6.81
C PRO A 23 -6.99 -18.96 -6.18
N GLU A 24 -8.21 -18.53 -6.48
CA GLU A 24 -8.79 -17.25 -6.01
C GLU A 24 -8.64 -17.06 -4.49
N LYS A 25 -8.78 -18.13 -3.71
CA LYS A 25 -8.62 -18.14 -2.25
C LYS A 25 -7.21 -17.80 -1.73
N PHE A 26 -6.21 -17.85 -2.60
CA PHE A 26 -4.81 -17.51 -2.32
C PHE A 26 -4.32 -16.31 -3.13
N GLN A 27 -5.12 -15.81 -4.07
CA GLN A 27 -4.80 -14.59 -4.77
C GLN A 27 -4.79 -13.42 -3.80
N THR A 28 -3.69 -12.68 -3.78
CA THR A 28 -3.69 -11.39 -3.10
C THR A 28 -4.46 -10.41 -3.97
N LYS A 29 -5.72 -10.16 -3.59
CA LYS A 29 -6.45 -8.99 -4.10
C LYS A 29 -5.78 -7.77 -3.50
N TYR A 30 -4.81 -7.21 -4.23
CA TYR A 30 -4.08 -6.00 -3.85
C TYR A 30 -5.06 -4.82 -3.87
N ILE A 31 -5.71 -4.56 -2.74
CA ILE A 31 -6.48 -3.33 -2.55
C ILE A 31 -5.46 -2.26 -2.17
N GLY A 32 -4.66 -1.83 -3.15
CA GLY A 32 -3.61 -0.84 -2.97
C GLY A 32 -4.21 0.54 -2.72
N SER A 33 -4.00 1.07 -1.52
CA SER A 33 -4.51 2.34 -1.00
C SER A 33 -3.88 3.62 -1.59
N SER A 34 -3.05 3.55 -2.64
CA SER A 34 -2.34 4.74 -3.15
C SER A 34 -2.87 5.32 -4.48
N ALA A 35 -3.79 4.63 -5.16
CA ALA A 35 -4.66 5.29 -6.12
C ALA A 35 -6.04 4.66 -6.04
N LYS A 36 -6.97 5.32 -5.35
CA LYS A 36 -8.39 5.16 -5.66
C LYS A 36 -8.56 5.62 -7.11
N SER A 37 -8.45 4.68 -8.05
CA SER A 37 -9.09 4.81 -9.35
C SER A 37 -10.60 4.88 -9.07
N GLY A 38 -11.19 6.06 -9.27
CA GLY A 38 -12.64 6.25 -9.31
C GLY A 38 -13.44 6.15 -8.00
N THR A 39 -12.88 5.73 -6.86
CA THR A 39 -13.66 5.76 -5.60
C THR A 39 -13.69 7.17 -5.03
N LYS A 40 -14.87 7.81 -5.10
CA LYS A 40 -15.19 9.07 -4.41
C LYS A 40 -14.50 9.08 -3.04
N VAL A 41 -13.64 10.06 -2.81
CA VAL A 41 -13.07 10.36 -1.51
C VAL A 41 -14.24 10.66 -0.58
N LYS A 42 -14.74 9.63 0.11
CA LYS A 42 -15.63 9.80 1.26
C LYS A 42 -14.76 10.42 2.35
N GLY A 43 -15.03 11.69 2.64
CA GLY A 43 -14.49 12.37 3.82
C GLY A 43 -13.30 13.31 3.61
N SER A 44 -13.12 13.94 2.45
CA SER A 44 -12.29 15.15 2.41
C SER A 44 -13.12 16.37 2.05
N THR A 45 -12.84 17.45 2.78
CA THR A 45 -13.31 18.82 2.61
C THR A 45 -13.20 19.36 1.18
N ASP A 46 -12.50 18.67 0.28
CA ASP A 46 -12.28 19.07 -1.10
C ASP A 46 -13.42 18.67 -2.06
N LYS A 47 -14.17 17.60 -1.79
CA LYS A 47 -15.30 17.19 -2.64
C LYS A 47 -16.47 18.17 -2.54
N THR A 48 -16.76 18.65 -1.32
CA THR A 48 -17.73 19.72 -1.07
C THR A 48 -17.33 21.02 -1.78
N LYS A 49 -16.04 21.36 -1.81
CA LYS A 49 -15.56 22.55 -2.53
C LYS A 49 -15.79 22.44 -4.05
N VAL A 50 -15.57 21.27 -4.65
CA VAL A 50 -15.83 21.04 -6.09
C VAL A 50 -17.31 21.13 -6.39
N GLU A 51 -18.17 20.50 -5.57
CA GLU A 51 -19.63 20.56 -5.73
C GLU A 51 -20.17 21.99 -5.56
N LEU A 52 -19.64 22.76 -4.61
CA LEU A 52 -19.99 24.18 -4.43
C LEU A 52 -19.51 25.04 -5.60
N ALA A 53 -18.32 24.74 -6.16
CA ALA A 53 -17.82 25.40 -7.36
C ALA A 53 -18.69 25.10 -8.58
N GLU A 54 -19.05 23.84 -8.79
CA GLU A 54 -19.97 23.44 -9.86
C GLU A 54 -21.34 24.11 -9.70
N LYS A 55 -21.90 24.12 -8.47
CA LYS A 55 -23.16 24.83 -8.17
C LYS A 55 -23.06 26.32 -8.49
N THR A 56 -21.96 26.95 -8.11
CA THR A 56 -21.72 28.38 -8.38
C THR A 56 -21.59 28.65 -9.88
N ILE A 57 -20.87 27.80 -10.61
CA ILE A 57 -20.71 27.89 -12.07
C ILE A 57 -22.08 27.77 -12.77
N LEU A 58 -22.88 26.76 -12.41
CA LEU A 58 -24.21 26.52 -12.98
C LEU A 58 -25.16 27.69 -12.70
N HIS A 59 -25.14 28.21 -11.46
CA HIS A 59 -25.92 29.39 -11.09
C HIS A 59 -25.50 30.63 -11.91
N LEU A 60 -24.19 30.84 -12.08
CA LEU A 60 -23.68 31.96 -12.88
C LEU A 60 -24.21 31.90 -14.30
N ILE A 61 -24.29 30.75 -14.95
CA ILE A 61 -24.80 30.67 -16.33
C ILE A 61 -26.33 30.57 -16.43
N GLY A 62 -27.05 30.64 -15.31
CA GLY A 62 -28.51 30.69 -15.27
C GLY A 62 -29.21 29.33 -15.19
N PHE A 63 -28.51 28.25 -14.83
CA PHE A 63 -29.16 27.01 -14.42
C PHE A 63 -29.48 27.08 -12.93
N ASP A 64 -30.75 26.83 -12.59
CA ASP A 64 -31.17 26.72 -11.21
C ASP A 64 -31.06 25.25 -10.74
N PRO A 65 -30.06 24.90 -9.92
CA PRO A 65 -29.81 23.52 -9.52
C PRO A 65 -30.95 22.91 -8.68
N ASP A 66 -31.87 23.73 -8.16
CA ASP A 66 -32.97 23.28 -7.31
C ASP A 66 -34.26 22.97 -8.11
N THR A 67 -34.20 23.01 -9.45
CA THR A 67 -35.31 22.64 -10.36
C THR A 67 -34.95 21.45 -11.26
N SER A 68 -34.95 20.24 -10.72
CA SER A 68 -35.03 19.02 -11.53
C SER A 68 -36.26 18.20 -11.10
N PRO A 69 -37.13 17.76 -12.03
CA PRO A 69 -38.36 17.06 -11.69
C PRO A 69 -38.03 15.66 -11.14
N ALA A 70 -38.66 15.30 -10.02
CA ALA A 70 -38.61 13.97 -9.45
C ALA A 70 -39.11 12.93 -10.46
N SER A 71 -38.20 12.17 -11.05
CA SER A 71 -38.56 10.98 -11.84
C SER A 71 -38.60 9.75 -10.92
N ASN A 72 -39.81 9.37 -10.53
CA ASN A 72 -40.17 8.03 -10.07
C ASN A 72 -39.71 6.97 -11.09
N ILE A 73 -38.81 6.05 -10.71
CA ILE A 73 -38.59 4.78 -11.43
C ILE A 73 -38.34 3.67 -10.40
N TYR A 74 -39.07 2.57 -10.63
CA TYR A 74 -39.20 1.33 -9.85
C TYR A 74 -37.89 0.60 -9.52
N GLU A 75 -37.91 -0.11 -8.38
CA GLU A 75 -36.97 -1.15 -7.95
C GLU A 75 -37.12 -2.41 -8.84
N ASP A 76 -36.04 -2.82 -9.52
CA ASP A 76 -35.60 -4.22 -9.77
C ASP A 76 -34.59 -4.33 -10.95
N SER A 77 -33.30 -4.13 -10.67
CA SER A 77 -32.16 -4.76 -11.38
C SER A 77 -30.81 -4.32 -10.79
N PRO A 78 -29.83 -5.24 -10.61
CA PRO A 78 -28.53 -4.91 -10.05
C PRO A 78 -27.53 -4.61 -11.18
N ASP A 79 -27.57 -3.39 -11.70
CA ASP A 79 -26.43 -2.78 -12.41
C ASP A 79 -26.54 -1.25 -12.26
N TRP A 80 -25.93 -0.72 -11.19
CA TRP A 80 -25.89 0.72 -10.95
C TRP A 80 -24.86 1.38 -11.87
N VAL A 81 -25.30 1.63 -13.10
CA VAL A 81 -24.70 2.55 -14.06
C VAL A 81 -24.67 3.97 -13.45
N LEU A 82 -23.45 4.53 -13.35
CA LEU A 82 -23.09 5.96 -13.37
C LEU A 82 -24.07 6.98 -12.73
N THR A 83 -23.70 7.53 -11.56
CA THR A 83 -24.30 8.79 -11.06
C THR A 83 -23.65 10.03 -11.70
N PRO A 84 -24.30 11.19 -11.57
CA PRO A 84 -25.07 11.88 -12.61
C PRO A 84 -24.19 12.39 -13.76
N GLN A 85 -24.70 12.37 -14.99
CA GLN A 85 -24.09 13.07 -16.12
C GLN A 85 -23.98 14.57 -15.78
N GLY A 86 -22.77 15.02 -15.41
CA GLY A 86 -22.46 16.43 -15.18
C GLY A 86 -22.85 17.25 -16.40
N VAL A 87 -23.60 18.33 -16.18
CA VAL A 87 -24.06 19.22 -17.26
C VAL A 87 -22.83 19.78 -17.95
N LYS A 88 -22.60 19.35 -19.19
CA LYS A 88 -21.50 19.86 -20.02
C LYS A 88 -21.85 21.29 -20.45
N LEU A 89 -20.98 22.24 -20.14
CA LEU A 89 -21.15 23.60 -20.63
C LEU A 89 -20.81 23.67 -22.12
N THR A 90 -21.75 24.21 -22.90
CA THR A 90 -21.51 24.60 -24.29
C THR A 90 -20.48 25.73 -24.35
N ASP A 91 -19.85 25.93 -25.51
CA ASP A 91 -18.88 27.02 -25.66
C ASP A 91 -19.52 28.40 -25.42
N GLU A 92 -20.79 28.56 -25.80
CA GLU A 92 -21.60 29.75 -25.49
C GLU A 92 -21.80 29.94 -23.98
N GLN A 93 -22.11 28.87 -23.24
CA GLN A 93 -22.25 28.93 -21.77
C GLN A 93 -20.92 29.22 -21.08
N ARG A 94 -19.80 28.71 -21.59
CA ARG A 94 -18.48 29.05 -21.07
C ARG A 94 -18.16 30.51 -21.31
N GLU A 95 -18.44 31.04 -22.49
CA GLU A 95 -18.26 32.46 -22.79
C GLU A 95 -19.11 33.33 -21.85
N ILE A 96 -20.37 32.97 -21.62
CA ILE A 96 -21.25 33.64 -20.63
C ILE A 96 -20.65 33.57 -19.22
N LEU A 97 -20.11 32.41 -18.81
CA LEU A 97 -19.46 32.25 -17.52
C LEU A 97 -18.27 33.22 -17.37
N PHE A 98 -17.37 33.26 -18.35
CA PHE A 98 -16.23 34.17 -18.34
C PHE A 98 -16.68 35.63 -18.31
N GLN A 99 -17.66 36.02 -19.14
CA GLN A 99 -18.20 37.38 -19.16
C GLN A 99 -18.78 37.79 -17.80
N LYS A 100 -19.52 36.89 -17.13
CA LYS A 100 -20.08 37.16 -15.81
C LYS A 100 -19.01 37.31 -14.73
N ILE A 101 -17.98 36.46 -14.76
CA ILE A 101 -16.87 36.58 -13.81
C ILE A 101 -16.08 37.87 -14.08
N PHE A 102 -15.82 38.23 -15.34
CA PHE A 102 -15.18 39.50 -15.69
C PHE A 102 -16.00 40.72 -15.27
N ALA A 103 -17.32 40.69 -15.48
CA ALA A 103 -18.23 41.76 -15.05
C ALA A 103 -18.23 41.93 -13.52
N ALA A 104 -18.00 40.85 -12.78
CA ALA A 104 -17.81 40.86 -11.32
C ALA A 104 -16.38 41.29 -10.88
N GLY A 105 -15.55 41.80 -11.79
CA GLY A 105 -14.17 42.21 -11.49
C GLY A 105 -13.15 41.06 -11.52
N GLY A 106 -13.49 39.93 -12.16
CA GLY A 106 -12.61 38.77 -12.31
C GLY A 106 -12.62 37.78 -11.14
N ARG A 107 -13.49 38.00 -10.14
CA ARG A 107 -13.59 37.22 -8.90
C ARG A 107 -15.06 37.05 -8.50
N VAL A 108 -15.47 35.82 -8.20
CA VAL A 108 -16.83 35.51 -7.75
C VAL A 108 -16.77 34.57 -6.53
N PRO A 109 -17.38 34.91 -5.39
CA PRO A 109 -17.41 34.03 -4.22
C PRO A 109 -18.22 32.75 -4.48
N LEU A 110 -17.83 31.64 -3.86
CA LEU A 110 -18.59 30.40 -3.91
C LEU A 110 -19.91 30.52 -3.13
N ILE A 111 -20.98 30.03 -3.72
CA ILE A 111 -22.28 29.89 -3.05
C ILE A 111 -22.09 28.97 -1.84
N GLY A 112 -22.44 29.47 -0.64
CA GLY A 112 -22.33 28.72 0.62
C GLY A 112 -20.96 28.74 1.29
N LYS A 113 -19.92 29.29 0.63
CA LYS A 113 -18.57 29.49 1.18
C LYS A 113 -17.92 30.77 0.63
N PRO A 114 -18.34 31.96 1.11
CA PRO A 114 -17.88 33.24 0.56
C PRO A 114 -16.38 33.50 0.75
N GLU A 115 -15.72 32.77 1.65
CA GLU A 115 -14.27 32.79 1.86
C GLU A 115 -13.48 32.18 0.68
N LEU A 116 -14.15 31.38 -0.15
CA LEU A 116 -13.59 30.81 -1.37
C LEU A 116 -14.12 31.57 -2.58
N SER A 117 -13.28 31.75 -3.60
CA SER A 117 -13.70 32.46 -4.82
C SER A 117 -13.27 31.72 -6.08
N ILE A 118 -14.12 31.73 -7.10
CA ILE A 118 -13.75 31.44 -8.47
C ILE A 118 -13.11 32.70 -9.04
N ILE A 119 -11.89 32.56 -9.55
CA ILE A 119 -11.15 33.65 -10.16
C ILE A 119 -10.73 33.32 -11.58
N ILE A 120 -10.49 34.36 -12.36
CA ILE A 120 -9.80 34.27 -13.64
C ILE A 120 -8.33 34.60 -13.42
N HIS A 121 -7.46 33.59 -13.54
CA HIS A 121 -6.02 33.76 -13.39
C HIS A 121 -5.31 33.70 -14.74
N LYS A 122 -4.62 34.78 -15.12
CA LYS A 122 -3.80 34.82 -16.33
C LYS A 122 -2.38 34.34 -16.01
N SER A 123 -1.98 33.23 -16.59
CA SER A 123 -0.65 32.67 -16.41
C SER A 123 0.44 33.66 -16.87
N PRO A 124 1.44 33.96 -16.03
CA PRO A 124 2.46 34.95 -16.37
C PRO A 124 3.36 34.50 -17.51
N THR A 125 3.57 33.18 -17.67
CA THR A 125 4.52 32.58 -18.62
C THR A 125 3.94 32.45 -20.03
N ASN A 126 2.75 31.84 -20.16
CA ASN A 126 2.13 31.57 -21.46
C ASN A 126 0.93 32.48 -21.78
N LYS A 127 0.59 33.42 -20.89
CA LYS A 127 -0.55 34.36 -21.03
C LYS A 127 -1.93 33.71 -21.15
N VAL A 128 -2.02 32.39 -20.95
CA VAL A 128 -3.28 31.63 -20.97
C VAL A 128 -4.13 32.00 -19.77
N ILE A 129 -5.42 32.15 -20.01
CA ILE A 129 -6.41 32.47 -18.98
C ILE A 129 -6.95 31.16 -18.41
N HIS A 130 -6.88 31.02 -17.09
CA HIS A 130 -7.37 29.84 -16.37
C HIS A 130 -8.51 30.22 -15.44
N LEU A 131 -9.49 29.33 -15.33
CA LEU A 131 -10.44 29.35 -14.24
C LEU A 131 -9.78 28.70 -13.02
N CYS A 132 -9.72 29.38 -11.88
CA CYS A 132 -9.11 28.85 -10.66
C CYS A 132 -10.05 28.97 -9.46
N LEU A 133 -9.89 28.05 -8.51
CA LEU A 133 -10.36 28.21 -7.15
C LEU A 133 -9.28 28.94 -6.35
N GLU A 134 -9.63 30.10 -5.82
CA GLU A 134 -8.84 30.85 -4.87
C GLU A 134 -9.09 30.33 -3.46
N LEU A 135 -8.00 30.03 -2.75
CA LEU A 135 -7.98 29.67 -1.35
C LEU A 135 -7.00 30.58 -0.62
N VAL A 136 -7.46 31.17 0.48
CA VAL A 136 -6.61 31.90 1.42
C VAL A 136 -6.57 31.06 2.70
N GLU A 137 -5.46 30.36 2.91
CA GLU A 137 -5.22 29.53 4.10
C GLU A 137 -4.04 30.15 4.84
N GLU A 138 -4.24 30.54 6.10
CA GLU A 138 -3.17 31.06 6.98
C GLU A 138 -2.40 32.26 6.37
N GLY A 139 -3.11 33.14 5.66
CA GLY A 139 -2.50 34.28 4.96
C GLY A 139 -1.75 33.93 3.67
N ILE A 140 -1.63 32.64 3.33
CA ILE A 140 -1.02 32.17 2.10
C ILE A 140 -2.08 32.11 1.00
N TYR A 141 -1.83 32.87 -0.07
CA TYR A 141 -2.62 32.83 -1.28
C TYR A 141 -2.31 31.57 -2.11
N LYS A 142 -3.34 30.75 -2.38
CA LYS A 142 -3.25 29.59 -3.26
C LYS A 142 -4.32 29.68 -4.35
N ALA A 143 -3.93 29.53 -5.61
CA ALA A 143 -4.85 29.43 -6.74
C ALA A 143 -4.75 28.04 -7.38
N ARG A 144 -5.82 27.25 -7.33
CA ARG A 144 -5.89 25.90 -7.91
C ARG A 144 -6.67 25.94 -9.22
N ARG A 145 -6.06 25.56 -10.34
CA ARG A 145 -6.70 25.59 -11.67
C ARG A 145 -7.80 24.53 -11.77
N PHE A 146 -8.97 24.91 -12.26
CA PHE A 146 -10.02 23.96 -12.63
C PHE A 146 -9.71 23.26 -13.94
N CYS A 147 -10.14 22.01 -14.04
CA CYS A 147 -10.22 21.31 -15.30
C CYS A 147 -11.36 21.92 -16.11
N THR A 148 -11.04 22.41 -17.30
CA THR A 148 -12.00 22.98 -18.24
C THR A 148 -12.52 21.96 -19.24
N GLU A 149 -12.24 20.66 -19.04
CA GLU A 149 -12.91 19.61 -19.81
C GLU A 149 -14.40 19.59 -19.44
N PRO A 150 -15.32 19.59 -20.42
CA PRO A 150 -16.75 19.67 -20.13
C PRO A 150 -17.24 18.54 -19.22
N GLY A 151 -17.78 18.93 -18.05
CA GLY A 151 -18.31 18.02 -17.04
C GLY A 151 -17.30 17.54 -15.99
N CYS A 152 -16.06 18.06 -16.01
CA CYS A 152 -15.04 17.70 -15.02
C CYS A 152 -14.99 18.66 -13.83
N TYR A 153 -14.63 19.93 -14.08
CA TYR A 153 -14.43 20.98 -13.08
C TYR A 153 -13.67 20.55 -11.81
N THR A 154 -12.83 19.51 -11.90
CA THR A 154 -11.93 19.11 -10.82
C THR A 154 -10.68 19.98 -10.89
N TYR A 155 -10.18 20.44 -9.75
CA TYR A 155 -8.92 21.18 -9.72
C TYR A 155 -7.70 20.30 -9.37
N ASP A 156 -7.91 19.00 -9.17
CA ASP A 156 -6.82 18.06 -8.91
C ASP A 156 -6.15 17.66 -10.24
N ARG A 157 -4.82 17.53 -10.21
CA ARG A 157 -4.00 17.08 -11.35
C ARG A 157 -4.14 17.91 -12.65
N THR A 158 -4.46 19.20 -12.54
CA THR A 158 -4.49 20.13 -13.67
C THR A 158 -3.10 20.72 -13.93
N LEU A 159 -2.66 20.73 -15.19
CA LEU A 159 -1.35 21.24 -15.60
C LEU A 159 -1.46 22.64 -16.23
N ALA A 160 -0.33 23.36 -16.25
CA ALA A 160 -0.23 24.73 -16.75
C ALA A 160 -0.07 24.84 -18.27
N SER A 161 0.31 23.75 -18.94
CA SER A 161 1.00 23.77 -20.23
C SER A 161 0.11 23.56 -21.46
N ASP A 162 -1.13 23.13 -21.30
CA ASP A 162 -1.98 22.77 -22.42
C ASP A 162 -2.97 23.91 -22.74
N ILE A 163 -3.37 24.03 -24.02
CA ILE A 163 -4.26 25.06 -24.58
C ILE A 163 -5.55 25.25 -23.73
N HIS A 164 -5.93 24.23 -22.95
CA HIS A 164 -6.90 24.28 -21.86
C HIS A 164 -6.37 23.46 -20.66
N PRO A 165 -6.61 23.88 -19.39
CA PRO A 165 -6.29 23.01 -18.26
C PRO A 165 -7.17 21.76 -18.30
N LYS A 166 -6.62 20.64 -18.75
CA LYS A 166 -7.19 19.31 -18.56
C LYS A 166 -6.61 18.72 -17.27
N CYS A 167 -7.44 18.03 -16.48
CA CYS A 167 -6.87 17.17 -15.44
C CYS A 167 -6.34 15.90 -16.09
N SER A 168 -5.44 15.22 -15.39
CA SER A 168 -4.84 13.95 -15.82
C SER A 168 -5.87 12.79 -15.97
N ILE A 169 -7.17 13.04 -15.87
CA ILE A 169 -8.22 12.05 -16.11
C ILE A 169 -8.74 12.17 -17.55
N HIS A 170 -8.48 13.30 -18.23
CA HIS A 170 -8.99 13.61 -19.57
C HIS A 170 -7.92 13.62 -20.66
N LYS A 171 -6.74 13.07 -20.38
CA LYS A 171 -5.75 12.81 -21.42
C LYS A 171 -6.04 11.45 -22.06
N ASP A 172 -5.82 11.34 -23.37
CA ASP A 172 -6.35 10.24 -24.21
C ASP A 172 -5.84 8.85 -23.84
N ARG A 173 -4.66 8.77 -23.22
CA ARG A 173 -4.05 7.52 -22.78
C ARG A 173 -3.69 7.62 -21.32
N SER A 174 -4.04 6.59 -20.57
CA SER A 174 -3.64 6.42 -19.18
C SER A 174 -2.80 5.16 -19.02
N PHE A 175 -1.82 5.22 -18.13
CA PHE A 175 -1.02 4.07 -17.74
C PHE A 175 -0.62 4.21 -16.26
N HIS A 176 -0.23 3.09 -15.68
CA HIS A 176 0.33 3.03 -14.35
C HIS A 176 1.86 2.97 -14.45
N ALA A 177 2.55 3.63 -13.53
CA ALA A 177 3.99 3.51 -13.41
C ALA A 177 4.34 3.08 -11.99
N VAL A 178 5.25 2.13 -11.89
CA VAL A 178 5.90 1.74 -10.63
C VAL A 178 7.28 2.37 -10.62
N PHE A 179 7.56 3.14 -9.58
CA PHE A 179 8.83 3.80 -9.37
C PHE A 179 9.54 3.18 -8.20
N LYS A 180 10.85 3.01 -8.36
CA LYS A 180 11.78 2.84 -7.26
C LYS A 180 12.53 4.16 -7.09
N VAL A 181 12.40 4.78 -5.93
CA VAL A 181 12.92 6.13 -5.66
C VAL A 181 14.02 6.06 -4.60
N THR A 182 15.09 6.82 -4.81
CA THR A 182 16.16 7.04 -3.84
C THR A 182 16.31 8.52 -3.55
N ASP A 183 16.97 8.84 -2.43
CA ASP A 183 17.51 10.17 -2.22
C ASP A 183 18.78 10.34 -3.04
N TYR A 184 18.79 11.37 -3.90
CA TYR A 184 19.94 11.68 -4.74
C TYR A 184 21.09 12.35 -3.97
N THR A 185 20.80 13.01 -2.85
CA THR A 185 21.82 13.73 -2.08
C THR A 185 22.60 12.78 -1.17
N ASN A 186 21.96 11.74 -0.64
CA ASN A 186 22.60 10.74 0.19
C ASN A 186 23.33 9.67 -0.63
N ARG A 187 24.66 9.73 -0.63
CA ARG A 187 25.52 8.76 -1.31
C ARG A 187 26.06 7.65 -0.40
N SER A 188 25.91 7.79 0.92
CA SER A 188 26.45 6.83 1.89
C SER A 188 25.43 5.75 2.28
N THR A 189 24.15 6.01 2.11
CA THR A 189 23.06 5.10 2.44
C THR A 189 22.12 4.98 1.25
N LEU A 190 21.82 3.75 0.84
CA LEU A 190 20.80 3.51 -0.18
C LEU A 190 19.42 3.69 0.45
N VAL A 191 18.70 4.72 0.01
CA VAL A 191 17.30 4.95 0.38
C VAL A 191 16.41 4.35 -0.70
N GLN A 192 15.37 3.61 -0.32
CA GLN A 192 14.40 3.07 -1.27
C GLN A 192 12.98 3.38 -0.82
N LEU A 193 12.19 3.88 -1.75
CA LEU A 193 10.75 3.99 -1.63
C LEU A 193 10.13 3.49 -2.93
N HIS A 194 9.24 2.52 -2.84
CA HIS A 194 8.48 2.03 -3.97
C HIS A 194 7.12 2.72 -4.00
N THR A 195 6.76 3.27 -5.15
CA THR A 195 5.46 3.92 -5.32
C THR A 195 4.86 3.58 -6.65
N ARG A 196 3.53 3.50 -6.68
CA ARG A 196 2.75 3.35 -7.90
C ARG A 196 1.98 4.63 -8.14
N ILE A 197 2.02 5.09 -9.38
CA ILE A 197 1.41 6.33 -9.79
C ILE A 197 0.58 6.09 -11.05
N PHE A 198 -0.59 6.71 -11.11
CA PHE A 198 -1.38 6.79 -12.32
C PHE A 198 -0.97 8.03 -13.12
N ILE A 199 -0.65 7.84 -14.39
CA ILE A 199 -0.19 8.88 -15.31
C ILE A 199 -1.10 8.86 -16.53
N SER A 200 -1.25 10.03 -17.15
CA SER A 200 -2.00 10.16 -18.37
C SER A 200 -1.29 11.09 -19.33
N VAL A 201 -1.36 10.81 -20.63
CA VAL A 201 -0.69 11.54 -21.70
C VAL A 201 -1.59 11.63 -22.93
N ASN A 202 -1.30 12.57 -23.83
CA ASN A 202 -2.01 12.67 -25.11
C ASN A 202 -1.76 11.43 -25.97
N HIS A 203 -2.68 11.11 -26.88
CA HIS A 203 -2.60 9.90 -27.71
C HIS A 203 -1.27 9.81 -28.50
N ASN A 204 -0.83 10.96 -29.00
CA ASN A 204 0.38 11.12 -29.81
C ASN A 204 1.62 11.52 -28.98
N ALA A 205 1.57 11.39 -27.65
CA ALA A 205 2.71 11.73 -26.80
C ALA A 205 3.91 10.85 -27.13
N THR A 206 5.04 11.50 -27.36
CA THR A 206 6.36 10.88 -27.51
C THR A 206 6.77 10.18 -26.21
N GLU A 207 7.70 9.23 -26.30
CA GLU A 207 8.27 8.58 -25.11
C GLU A 207 8.94 9.57 -24.15
N LEU A 208 9.54 10.65 -24.68
CA LEU A 208 10.13 11.71 -23.87
C LEU A 208 9.07 12.47 -23.08
N GLU A 209 7.92 12.78 -23.68
CA GLU A 209 6.80 13.44 -22.98
C GLU A 209 6.21 12.54 -21.91
N LYS A 210 6.04 11.23 -22.20
CA LYS A 210 5.62 10.23 -21.20
C LYS A 210 6.58 10.20 -20.02
N TYR A 211 7.89 10.20 -20.30
CA TYR A 211 8.94 10.19 -19.30
C TYR A 211 8.91 11.44 -18.43
N GLN A 212 8.83 12.63 -19.04
CA GLN A 212 8.83 13.91 -18.32
C GLN A 212 7.58 14.05 -17.44
N GLU A 213 6.42 13.65 -17.95
CA GLU A 213 5.18 13.62 -17.17
C GLU A 213 5.30 12.66 -15.99
N ALA A 214 5.81 11.45 -16.23
CA ALA A 214 6.02 10.44 -15.20
C ALA A 214 6.92 10.95 -14.07
N GLU A 215 8.06 11.55 -14.42
CA GLU A 215 9.02 12.10 -13.46
C GLU A 215 8.42 13.28 -12.68
N LEU A 216 7.71 14.19 -13.35
CA LEU A 216 7.05 15.32 -12.71
C LEU A 216 6.02 14.85 -11.67
N VAL A 217 5.15 13.92 -12.05
CA VAL A 217 4.12 13.38 -11.15
C VAL A 217 4.77 12.62 -9.99
N MET A 218 5.84 11.86 -10.24
CA MET A 218 6.62 11.19 -9.19
C MET A 218 7.19 12.18 -8.19
N CYS A 219 7.95 13.18 -8.65
CA CYS A 219 8.55 14.18 -7.76
C CYS A 219 7.50 14.84 -6.87
N ARG A 220 6.37 15.26 -7.45
CA ARG A 220 5.27 15.86 -6.68
C ARG A 220 4.71 14.89 -5.63
N ARG A 221 4.46 13.64 -6.01
CA ARG A 221 3.89 12.63 -5.11
C ARG A 221 4.82 12.24 -3.97
N ILE A 222 6.13 12.18 -4.22
CA ILE A 222 7.11 11.81 -3.20
C ILE A 222 7.37 12.96 -2.22
N ILE A 223 7.40 14.21 -2.68
CA ILE A 223 7.58 15.36 -1.79
C ILE A 223 6.45 15.43 -0.75
N ASP A 224 5.22 15.09 -1.15
CA ASP A 224 4.06 15.06 -0.25
C ASP A 224 3.91 13.72 0.52
N ASN A 225 4.82 12.76 0.33
CA ASN A 225 4.74 11.46 1.00
C ASN A 225 5.21 11.57 2.46
N LYS A 226 4.35 11.17 3.42
CA LYS A 226 4.66 11.26 4.86
C LYS A 226 5.96 10.57 5.27
N LEU A 227 6.27 9.40 4.69
CA LEU A 227 7.46 8.62 5.01
C LEU A 227 8.72 9.29 4.46
N TRP A 228 8.61 9.87 3.26
CA TRP A 228 9.67 10.71 2.69
C TRP A 228 9.89 11.97 3.52
N MET A 229 8.83 12.67 3.93
CA MET A 229 8.93 13.85 4.80
C MET A 229 9.58 13.51 6.14
N LYS A 230 9.17 12.40 6.78
CA LYS A 230 9.80 11.89 8.01
C LYS A 230 11.27 11.57 7.83
N TYR A 231 11.63 11.00 6.69
CA TYR A 231 13.03 10.75 6.35
C TYR A 231 13.82 12.06 6.18
N CYS A 232 13.24 13.06 5.54
CA CYS A 232 13.89 14.35 5.29
C CYS A 232 14.02 15.21 6.56
N ASN A 233 13.09 15.05 7.49
CA ASN A 233 13.06 15.81 8.73
C ASN A 233 12.51 14.93 9.86
N PRO A 234 13.37 14.13 10.51
CA PRO A 234 12.93 13.24 11.57
C PRO A 234 12.39 13.99 12.80
N ASP A 235 12.84 15.23 13.01
CA ASP A 235 12.49 16.03 14.19
C ASP A 235 11.13 16.75 14.05
N LYS A 236 10.71 17.10 12.83
CA LYS A 236 9.44 17.85 12.58
C LYS A 236 8.15 17.03 12.72
N LEU A 237 8.23 15.70 12.83
CA LEU A 237 7.05 14.82 12.86
C LEU A 237 6.82 14.13 14.20
N LEU A 238 7.61 14.45 15.23
CA LEU A 238 7.43 13.92 16.59
C LEU A 238 6.33 14.64 17.39
N THR A 239 5.64 15.62 16.80
CA THR A 239 4.58 16.40 17.46
C THR A 239 3.16 16.01 17.04
N GLU A 240 2.97 14.98 16.20
CA GLU A 240 1.63 14.58 15.71
C GLU A 240 0.98 13.42 16.50
N ASP A 241 1.62 12.89 17.55
CA ASP A 241 0.98 11.92 18.47
C ASP A 241 0.33 12.58 19.71
N ASP A 242 0.40 13.91 19.84
CA ASP A 242 -0.39 14.67 20.81
C ASP A 242 -1.66 15.23 20.12
N GLU A 243 -2.63 14.35 19.90
CA GLU A 243 -4.03 14.76 19.84
C GLU A 243 -4.37 15.42 21.18
N ASP A 244 -4.44 16.77 21.24
CA ASP A 244 -5.26 17.60 22.15
C ASP A 244 -4.61 18.84 22.83
N ASP A 245 -3.41 19.31 22.46
CA ASP A 245 -2.90 20.60 23.02
C ASP A 245 -2.70 21.68 21.95
N GLU A 246 -3.72 22.55 21.82
CA GLU A 246 -3.63 23.87 21.20
C GLU A 246 -2.72 24.77 22.07
N ASP A 247 -1.85 25.56 21.43
CA ASP A 247 -1.06 26.67 22.00
C ASP A 247 0.38 26.39 22.47
N VAL A 248 1.27 25.94 21.57
CA VAL A 248 2.71 26.18 21.72
C VAL A 248 3.25 26.95 20.51
N GLU A 249 3.51 28.25 20.72
CA GLU A 249 4.23 29.12 19.78
C GLU A 249 5.68 28.61 19.61
N HIS A 250 5.96 27.89 18.53
CA HIS A 250 7.32 27.55 18.16
C HIS A 250 8.02 28.75 17.51
N GLU A 251 8.95 29.37 18.24
CA GLU A 251 9.93 30.30 17.67
C GLU A 251 10.71 29.61 16.54
N GLU A 252 10.45 30.02 15.29
CA GLU A 252 11.26 29.66 14.13
C GLU A 252 12.68 30.22 14.30
N LYS A 253 13.58 29.40 14.85
CA LYS A 253 15.02 29.66 14.70
C LYS A 253 15.42 29.27 13.29
N ASP A 254 15.63 30.27 12.46
CA ASP A 254 16.29 30.19 11.15
C ASP A 254 17.74 29.70 11.34
N ASP A 255 17.93 28.39 11.52
CA ASP A 255 19.25 27.77 11.44
C ASP A 255 19.53 27.41 9.97
N GLU A 256 20.40 28.19 9.33
CA GLU A 256 20.83 28.06 7.92
C GLU A 256 21.51 26.71 7.59
N THR A 257 21.61 25.77 8.54
CA THR A 257 22.32 24.50 8.40
C THR A 257 21.50 23.30 7.89
N THR A 258 20.19 23.41 7.66
CA THR A 258 19.32 22.30 7.18
C THR A 258 19.05 22.29 5.66
N LYS A 259 19.97 22.83 4.84
CA LYS A 259 19.70 23.14 3.43
C LYS A 259 19.98 22.03 2.40
N TYR A 260 20.15 20.78 2.81
CA TYR A 260 20.09 19.68 1.84
C TYR A 260 18.63 19.28 1.65
N ARG A 261 17.95 19.90 0.69
CA ARG A 261 16.70 19.35 0.16
C ARG A 261 17.02 17.95 -0.34
N HIS A 262 16.57 16.92 0.37
CA HIS A 262 16.59 15.56 -0.14
C HIS A 262 15.78 15.54 -1.45
N ILE A 263 16.45 15.16 -2.54
CA ILE A 263 15.86 15.22 -3.87
C ILE A 263 15.46 13.81 -4.26
N PRO A 264 14.15 13.51 -4.35
CA PRO A 264 13.73 12.20 -4.81
C PRO A 264 14.16 12.02 -6.26
N ARG A 265 14.82 10.90 -6.53
CA ARG A 265 15.21 10.49 -7.88
C ARG A 265 14.80 9.06 -8.11
N SER A 266 14.19 8.81 -9.25
CA SER A 266 13.87 7.44 -9.66
C SER A 266 15.11 6.70 -10.17
N ILE A 267 15.32 5.49 -9.65
CA ILE A 267 16.37 4.57 -10.07
C ILE A 267 15.84 3.49 -11.00
N SER A 268 14.55 3.14 -10.90
CA SER A 268 13.85 2.35 -11.91
C SER A 268 12.43 2.88 -12.10
N ARG A 269 11.89 2.64 -13.30
CA ARG A 269 10.53 2.99 -13.70
C ARG A 269 10.01 1.89 -14.62
N ASP A 270 8.85 1.35 -14.29
CA ASP A 270 8.17 0.34 -15.10
C ASP A 270 6.76 0.82 -15.42
N TYR A 271 6.36 0.75 -16.68
CA TYR A 271 5.07 1.23 -17.17
C TYR A 271 4.13 0.07 -17.48
N PHE A 272 2.85 0.22 -17.12
CA PHE A 272 1.82 -0.81 -17.27
C PHE A 272 0.52 -0.19 -17.78
N GLU A 273 -0.16 -0.89 -18.69
CA GLU A 273 -1.47 -0.45 -19.19
C GLU A 273 -2.58 -0.66 -18.15
N ASN A 274 -2.47 -1.71 -17.34
CA ASN A 274 -3.46 -2.07 -16.32
C ASN A 274 -2.91 -1.89 -14.89
N GLU A 275 -3.82 -1.65 -13.96
CA GLU A 275 -3.51 -1.42 -12.55
C GLU A 275 -2.98 -2.68 -11.85
N GLU A 276 -3.46 -3.85 -12.26
CA GLU A 276 -3.14 -5.12 -11.61
C GLU A 276 -1.67 -5.49 -11.76
N ASP A 277 -1.12 -5.37 -12.96
CA ASP A 277 0.29 -5.67 -13.25
C ASP A 277 1.22 -4.67 -12.56
N ALA A 278 0.81 -3.40 -12.48
CA ALA A 278 1.55 -2.41 -11.69
C ALA A 278 1.55 -2.75 -10.19
N LEU A 279 0.45 -3.30 -9.66
CA LEU A 279 0.39 -3.73 -8.26
C LEU A 279 1.24 -4.98 -8.02
N LYS A 280 1.26 -5.94 -8.95
CA LYS A 280 2.17 -7.10 -8.92
C LYS A 280 3.63 -6.67 -8.89
N LYS A 281 4.03 -5.75 -9.78
CA LYS A 281 5.39 -5.20 -9.81
C LYS A 281 5.74 -4.44 -8.52
N LEU A 282 4.81 -3.64 -7.99
CA LEU A 282 5.01 -2.95 -6.71
C LEU A 282 5.24 -3.96 -5.57
N ALA A 283 4.41 -4.99 -5.47
CA ALA A 283 4.54 -6.02 -4.45
C ALA A 283 5.86 -6.80 -4.55
N LEU A 284 6.28 -7.13 -5.78
CA LEU A 284 7.58 -7.75 -6.03
C LEU A 284 8.73 -6.88 -5.51
N GLU A 285 8.83 -5.62 -5.95
CA GLU A 285 9.95 -4.75 -5.56
C GLU A 285 9.93 -4.41 -4.06
N SER A 286 8.75 -4.18 -3.46
CA SER A 286 8.63 -4.00 -2.01
C SER A 286 9.02 -5.26 -1.23
N THR A 287 8.66 -6.45 -1.70
CA THR A 287 9.06 -7.73 -1.08
C THR A 287 10.58 -7.94 -1.18
N VAL A 288 11.18 -7.63 -2.34
CA VAL A 288 12.65 -7.62 -2.49
C VAL A 288 13.29 -6.63 -1.52
N GLY A 289 12.74 -5.43 -1.38
CA GLY A 289 13.19 -4.42 -0.42
C GLY A 289 13.10 -4.89 1.04
N MET A 290 12.09 -5.69 1.40
CA MET A 290 12.01 -6.32 2.71
C MET A 290 13.18 -7.30 2.93
N PHE A 291 13.46 -8.17 1.96
CA PHE A 291 14.60 -9.09 2.06
C PHE A 291 15.94 -8.37 2.14
N MET A 292 16.13 -7.27 1.39
CA MET A 292 17.33 -6.43 1.51
C MET A 292 17.51 -5.87 2.92
N LYS A 293 16.42 -5.49 3.59
CA LYS A 293 16.43 -4.99 4.98
C LYS A 293 16.72 -6.09 6.00
N LEU A 294 16.22 -7.30 5.76
CA LEU A 294 16.44 -8.46 6.63
C LEU A 294 17.82 -9.11 6.42
N ALA A 295 18.44 -8.94 5.25
CA ALA A 295 19.69 -9.60 4.92
C ALA A 295 20.86 -9.11 5.79
N PRO A 296 21.60 -10.02 6.45
CA PRO A 296 22.72 -9.63 7.31
C PRO A 296 23.90 -9.05 6.50
N GLY A 297 24.44 -7.92 6.97
CA GLY A 297 25.64 -7.30 6.39
C GLY A 297 25.44 -6.70 5.00
N THR A 298 24.23 -6.24 4.66
CA THR A 298 23.99 -5.35 3.52
C THR A 298 24.58 -3.95 3.79
N GLN A 299 24.86 -3.19 2.73
CA GLN A 299 25.23 -1.78 2.85
C GLN A 299 24.17 -1.02 3.67
N PRO A 300 24.49 0.15 4.27
CA PRO A 300 23.48 0.97 4.94
C PRO A 300 22.27 1.17 4.00
N PHE A 301 21.13 0.60 4.40
CA PHE A 301 19.95 0.50 3.58
C PHE A 301 18.74 1.01 4.36
N ASN A 302 18.05 2.00 3.81
CA ASN A 302 16.85 2.56 4.40
C ASN A 302 15.67 2.36 3.46
N ASN A 303 14.83 1.37 3.75
CA ASN A 303 13.58 1.17 3.04
C ASN A 303 12.47 1.96 3.73
N LEU A 304 11.90 2.90 2.99
CA LEU A 304 10.83 3.80 3.41
C LEU A 304 9.44 3.24 3.10
N ASP A 305 9.32 2.05 2.51
CA ASP A 305 8.02 1.39 2.36
C ASP A 305 7.43 1.11 3.74
N ASP A 306 6.20 1.58 3.99
CA ASP A 306 5.52 1.33 5.26
C ASP A 306 4.92 -0.08 5.31
N ILE A 307 4.10 -0.42 4.32
CA ILE A 307 3.42 -1.70 4.21
C ILE A 307 3.97 -2.46 3.02
N ILE A 308 4.44 -3.68 3.25
CA ILE A 308 4.91 -4.61 2.22
C ILE A 308 3.79 -5.57 1.89
N PRO A 309 3.13 -5.42 0.73
CA PRO A 309 2.23 -6.43 0.25
C PRO A 309 3.07 -7.62 -0.25
N PHE A 310 2.82 -8.80 0.29
CA PHE A 310 3.57 -9.98 -0.13
C PHE A 310 3.23 -10.35 -1.57
N VAL A 311 4.26 -10.75 -2.32
CA VAL A 311 4.10 -11.21 -3.69
C VAL A 311 3.75 -12.70 -3.70
N TYR A 312 2.67 -13.04 -4.39
CA TYR A 312 2.22 -14.43 -4.57
C TYR A 312 2.03 -14.67 -6.06
N GLY A 313 2.50 -15.82 -6.55
CA GLY A 313 2.43 -16.22 -7.96
C GLY A 313 3.53 -15.59 -8.81
N MET A 314 4.52 -14.98 -8.16
CA MET A 314 5.75 -14.47 -8.79
C MET A 314 6.99 -14.97 -8.04
N GLU A 315 6.94 -16.20 -7.54
CA GLU A 315 8.03 -16.77 -6.75
C GLU A 315 9.31 -16.88 -7.57
N GLY A 316 9.20 -17.17 -8.88
CA GLY A 316 10.34 -17.24 -9.80
C GLY A 316 11.00 -15.88 -9.98
N GLU A 317 10.22 -14.84 -10.25
CA GLU A 317 10.71 -13.47 -10.40
C GLU A 317 11.30 -12.95 -9.09
N LEU A 318 10.72 -13.28 -7.94
CA LEU A 318 11.28 -12.94 -6.64
C LEU A 318 12.66 -13.60 -6.46
N ASP A 319 12.78 -14.89 -6.75
CA ASP A 319 14.04 -15.63 -6.64
C ASP A 319 15.13 -15.06 -7.56
N GLU A 320 14.79 -14.78 -8.82
CA GLU A 320 15.69 -14.13 -9.78
C GLU A 320 16.18 -12.77 -9.28
N ARG A 321 15.26 -11.92 -8.79
CA ARG A 321 15.60 -10.59 -8.27
C ARG A 321 16.46 -10.65 -7.02
N LEU A 322 16.24 -11.62 -6.13
CA LEU A 322 17.12 -11.86 -4.99
C LEU A 322 18.52 -12.27 -5.44
N LYS A 323 18.62 -13.18 -6.42
CA LYS A 323 19.90 -13.66 -6.97
C LYS A 323 20.70 -12.56 -7.67
N GLU A 324 20.03 -11.66 -8.41
CA GLU A 324 20.66 -10.47 -9.00
C GLU A 324 21.28 -9.53 -7.96
N LEU A 325 20.72 -9.50 -6.75
CA LEU A 325 21.27 -8.77 -5.61
C LEU A 325 22.31 -9.58 -4.81
N GLY A 326 22.70 -10.75 -5.33
CA GLY A 326 23.61 -11.66 -4.67
C GLY A 326 23.01 -12.29 -3.40
N MET A 327 21.69 -12.43 -3.31
CA MET A 327 20.99 -13.06 -2.19
C MET A 327 20.32 -14.36 -2.63
N GLU A 328 20.33 -15.38 -1.79
CA GLU A 328 19.63 -16.64 -2.06
C GLU A 328 18.90 -17.11 -0.81
N LEU A 329 17.57 -17.18 -0.89
CA LEU A 329 16.74 -17.79 0.16
C LEU A 329 16.69 -19.30 -0.06
N LYS A 330 17.19 -20.07 0.92
CA LYS A 330 17.16 -21.54 0.87
C LYS A 330 17.04 -22.17 2.25
N ILE A 331 16.75 -23.46 2.27
CA ILE A 331 16.85 -24.29 3.47
C ILE A 331 18.33 -24.62 3.71
N ARG A 332 18.85 -24.28 4.89
CA ARG A 332 20.21 -24.66 5.33
C ARG A 332 20.25 -26.14 5.71
N ARG A 333 19.29 -26.56 6.55
CA ARG A 333 19.10 -27.94 7.01
C ARG A 333 17.71 -28.14 7.59
N SER A 334 17.27 -29.39 7.64
CA SER A 334 16.16 -29.83 8.47
C SER A 334 16.67 -30.19 9.87
N LEU A 335 15.84 -29.98 10.89
CA LEU A 335 16.11 -30.32 12.27
C LEU A 335 15.44 -31.64 12.63
N PRO A 336 16.19 -32.62 13.20
CA PRO A 336 15.55 -33.78 13.78
C PRO A 336 14.67 -33.37 14.98
N PRO A 337 13.62 -34.15 15.32
CA PRO A 337 12.64 -33.76 16.33
C PRO A 337 13.22 -33.44 17.72
N ASP A 338 14.34 -34.06 18.09
CA ASP A 338 15.00 -33.81 19.37
C ASP A 338 15.79 -32.50 19.38
N GLU A 339 16.35 -32.08 18.23
CA GLU A 339 16.95 -30.75 18.06
C GLU A 339 15.87 -29.67 17.99
N GLN A 340 14.79 -29.91 17.24
CA GLN A 340 13.68 -28.96 17.12
C GLN A 340 13.10 -28.61 18.50
N LYS A 341 12.90 -29.60 19.37
CA LYS A 341 12.42 -29.39 20.75
C LYS A 341 13.35 -28.55 21.62
N LYS A 342 14.64 -28.45 21.26
CA LYS A 342 15.65 -27.64 21.99
C LYS A 342 15.73 -26.21 21.45
N VAL A 343 15.07 -25.89 20.33
CA VAL A 343 15.06 -24.54 19.78
C VAL A 343 14.28 -23.64 20.75
N PRO A 344 14.90 -22.58 21.29
CA PRO A 344 14.21 -21.66 22.18
C PRO A 344 13.17 -20.83 21.40
N TYR A 345 12.10 -20.45 22.07
CA TYR A 345 11.17 -19.46 21.54
C TYR A 345 11.89 -18.11 21.37
N PRO A 346 11.89 -17.52 20.17
CA PRO A 346 12.75 -16.37 19.89
C PRO A 346 12.15 -15.02 20.30
N PHE A 347 10.89 -14.99 20.73
CA PHE A 347 10.18 -13.75 21.05
C PHE A 347 10.02 -13.58 22.56
N PRO A 348 9.90 -12.34 23.07
CA PRO A 348 9.58 -12.12 24.46
C PRO A 348 8.20 -12.70 24.80
N GLY A 349 8.09 -13.33 25.96
CA GLY A 349 6.88 -13.98 26.44
C GLY A 349 6.96 -15.51 26.46
N GLU A 350 5.81 -16.16 26.36
CA GLU A 350 5.65 -17.60 26.54
C GLU A 350 5.25 -18.27 25.22
N TYR A 351 5.90 -19.39 24.89
CA TYR A 351 5.47 -20.27 23.82
C TYR A 351 4.44 -21.27 24.32
N LEU A 352 3.28 -21.29 23.69
CA LEU A 352 2.10 -22.03 24.17
C LEU A 352 1.58 -23.04 23.15
N PHE A 353 2.23 -23.16 21.99
CA PHE A 353 1.81 -24.10 20.96
C PHE A 353 1.90 -25.56 21.44
N GLY A 354 0.81 -26.29 21.33
CA GLY A 354 0.69 -27.66 21.83
C GLY A 354 0.53 -27.77 23.35
N SER A 355 0.49 -26.65 24.08
CA SER A 355 0.20 -26.63 25.52
C SER A 355 -1.25 -27.03 25.78
N THR A 356 -1.47 -27.85 26.80
CA THR A 356 -2.80 -28.22 27.30
C THR A 356 -3.27 -27.32 28.44
N VAL A 357 -2.44 -26.36 28.88
CA VAL A 357 -2.74 -25.48 30.00
C VAL A 357 -3.78 -24.44 29.57
N PRO A 358 -4.96 -24.38 30.22
CA PRO A 358 -5.97 -23.39 29.91
C PRO A 358 -5.43 -21.97 30.08
N GLN A 359 -5.67 -21.12 29.09
CA GLN A 359 -5.30 -19.70 29.14
C GLN A 359 -6.53 -18.84 29.41
N GLN A 360 -6.33 -17.76 30.18
CA GLN A 360 -7.36 -16.76 30.47
C GLN A 360 -6.87 -15.39 30.00
N ALA A 361 -7.82 -14.49 29.71
CA ALA A 361 -7.47 -13.11 29.37
C ALA A 361 -6.77 -12.44 30.56
N GLU A 362 -5.70 -11.71 30.29
CA GLU A 362 -4.87 -11.03 31.29
C GLU A 362 -4.63 -9.59 30.81
N LYS A 363 -4.80 -8.61 31.71
CA LYS A 363 -4.65 -7.20 31.35
C LYS A 363 -3.20 -6.91 30.98
N GLY A 364 -2.98 -6.21 29.86
CA GLY A 364 -1.63 -5.88 29.38
C GLY A 364 -0.94 -7.02 28.62
N LYS A 365 -1.63 -8.15 28.41
CA LYS A 365 -1.13 -9.30 27.67
C LYS A 365 -1.93 -9.50 26.39
N SER A 366 -1.22 -9.97 25.37
CA SER A 366 -1.79 -10.36 24.09
C SER A 366 -1.42 -11.79 23.72
N PHE A 367 -2.35 -12.44 23.03
CA PHE A 367 -2.28 -13.84 22.64
C PHE A 367 -2.03 -13.95 21.14
N LEU A 368 -0.94 -14.61 20.79
CA LEU A 368 -0.52 -14.87 19.42
C LEU A 368 -1.15 -16.20 18.98
N TYR A 369 -1.71 -16.24 17.79
CA TYR A 369 -2.34 -17.44 17.27
C TYR A 369 -1.94 -17.70 15.81
N VAL A 370 -2.17 -18.94 15.38
CA VAL A 370 -2.17 -19.33 13.97
C VAL A 370 -3.50 -19.98 13.62
N ILE A 371 -4.10 -19.57 12.51
CA ILE A 371 -5.23 -20.26 11.90
C ILE A 371 -4.67 -21.10 10.77
N MET A 372 -4.97 -22.39 10.77
CA MET A 372 -4.41 -23.33 9.81
C MET A 372 -5.50 -24.16 9.16
N SER A 373 -5.32 -24.46 7.88
CA SER A 373 -6.07 -25.50 7.17
C SER A 373 -5.11 -26.53 6.58
N ARG A 374 -5.63 -27.52 5.84
CA ARG A 374 -4.77 -28.43 5.04
C ARG A 374 -3.79 -27.69 4.14
N GLU A 375 -4.16 -26.51 3.65
CA GLU A 375 -3.45 -25.82 2.58
C GLU A 375 -2.91 -24.46 2.99
N MET A 376 -3.21 -23.94 4.19
CA MET A 376 -2.76 -22.60 4.56
C MET A 376 -2.45 -22.41 6.03
N TRP A 377 -1.75 -21.32 6.32
CA TRP A 377 -1.60 -20.73 7.64
C TRP A 377 -1.81 -19.21 7.60
N TYR A 378 -2.32 -18.66 8.69
CA TYR A 378 -2.49 -17.25 8.95
C TYR A 378 -2.10 -16.92 10.38
N PHE A 379 -1.16 -16.01 10.57
CA PHE A 379 -0.73 -15.55 11.88
C PHE A 379 -1.43 -14.25 12.27
N GLY A 380 -1.64 -14.06 13.57
CA GLY A 380 -1.98 -12.76 14.13
C GLY A 380 -2.11 -12.79 15.64
N TRP A 381 -2.70 -11.74 16.22
CA TRP A 381 -2.93 -11.65 17.67
C TRP A 381 -4.35 -11.24 18.07
N SER A 382 -4.65 -11.44 19.35
CA SER A 382 -5.91 -11.14 20.02
C SER A 382 -5.64 -10.79 21.48
N ASP A 383 -6.41 -9.87 22.06
CA ASP A 383 -6.33 -9.54 23.50
C ASP A 383 -6.94 -10.65 24.37
N THR A 384 -7.54 -11.68 23.76
CA THR A 384 -8.09 -12.83 24.46
C THR A 384 -7.60 -14.15 23.83
N PRO A 385 -7.44 -15.22 24.63
CA PRO A 385 -7.07 -16.53 24.12
C PRO A 385 -8.21 -17.23 23.37
N GLY A 386 -9.45 -16.78 23.52
CA GLY A 386 -10.63 -17.34 22.86
C GLY A 386 -10.86 -16.72 21.47
N PHE A 387 -10.04 -17.10 20.49
CA PHE A 387 -10.11 -16.60 19.11
C PHE A 387 -10.86 -17.55 18.15
N GLU A 388 -11.49 -18.61 18.65
CA GLU A 388 -12.28 -19.57 17.85
C GLU A 388 -13.48 -18.89 17.18
N LYS A 389 -13.99 -17.81 17.79
CA LYS A 389 -15.08 -16.99 17.24
C LYS A 389 -14.62 -15.98 16.18
N ARG A 390 -13.31 -15.91 15.86
CA ARG A 390 -12.76 -14.95 14.88
C ARG A 390 -13.25 -15.21 13.46
N LEU A 391 -13.55 -16.45 13.11
CA LEU A 391 -14.04 -16.84 11.77
C LEU A 391 -15.57 -16.72 11.62
N LYS A 392 -16.23 -15.88 12.42
CA LYS A 392 -17.67 -15.64 12.30
C LYS A 392 -18.01 -14.78 11.08
N VAL A 393 -19.10 -15.18 10.42
CA VAL A 393 -19.65 -14.50 9.22
C VAL A 393 -19.90 -13.01 9.50
N GLY A 394 -19.43 -12.14 8.59
CA GLY A 394 -19.80 -10.72 8.57
C GLY A 394 -18.98 -9.78 9.46
N THR A 395 -17.94 -10.25 10.16
CA THR A 395 -17.25 -9.44 11.18
C THR A 395 -15.87 -8.92 10.81
N LYS A 396 -15.15 -9.52 9.85
CA LYS A 396 -13.79 -9.09 9.44
C LYS A 396 -13.50 -9.36 7.96
N THR A 397 -12.67 -8.50 7.36
CA THR A 397 -12.19 -8.59 5.97
C THR A 397 -10.73 -9.07 5.87
N ASP A 398 -10.20 -9.69 6.93
CA ASP A 398 -8.83 -10.21 6.94
C ASP A 398 -8.66 -11.46 6.05
N GLY A 399 -7.40 -11.86 5.81
CA GLY A 399 -7.08 -12.97 4.91
C GLY A 399 -7.73 -14.29 5.34
N ALA A 400 -7.75 -14.59 6.64
CA ALA A 400 -8.32 -15.82 7.17
C ALA A 400 -9.85 -15.86 7.02
N SER A 401 -10.54 -14.76 7.30
CA SER A 401 -11.99 -14.66 7.09
C SER A 401 -12.37 -14.79 5.61
N MET A 402 -11.59 -14.18 4.70
CA MET A 402 -11.81 -14.35 3.26
C MET A 402 -11.64 -15.79 2.81
N TYR A 403 -10.56 -16.45 3.22
CA TYR A 403 -10.34 -17.86 2.93
C TYR A 403 -11.51 -18.71 3.42
N TYR A 404 -11.89 -18.57 4.69
CA TYR A 404 -13.00 -19.31 5.29
C TYR A 404 -14.32 -19.11 4.53
N ASN A 405 -14.62 -17.88 4.12
CA ASN A 405 -15.83 -17.55 3.37
C ASN A 405 -15.85 -18.15 1.95
N LEU A 406 -14.70 -18.21 1.28
CA LEU A 406 -14.58 -18.80 -0.06
C LEU A 406 -14.64 -20.33 -0.01
N THR A 407 -14.04 -20.95 1.01
CA THR A 407 -13.92 -22.41 1.07
C THR A 407 -15.11 -23.11 1.73
N ARG A 408 -15.93 -22.41 2.52
CA ARG A 408 -17.07 -23.02 3.24
C ARG A 408 -18.16 -23.57 2.31
N SER A 409 -18.26 -23.04 1.09
CA SER A 409 -19.23 -23.49 0.08
C SER A 409 -18.70 -24.62 -0.81
N GLU A 410 -17.43 -25.03 -0.64
CA GLU A 410 -16.87 -26.16 -1.37
C GLU A 410 -17.60 -27.46 -0.95
N PRO A 411 -17.76 -28.47 -1.83
CA PRO A 411 -18.43 -29.74 -1.49
C PRO A 411 -17.80 -30.48 -0.29
N ARG A 412 -16.51 -30.24 -0.04
CA ARG A 412 -15.77 -30.74 1.12
C ARG A 412 -14.90 -29.60 1.68
N PRO A 413 -15.48 -28.72 2.51
CA PRO A 413 -14.75 -27.57 3.05
C PRO A 413 -13.52 -28.04 3.84
N PRO A 414 -12.37 -27.36 3.70
CA PRO A 414 -11.20 -27.66 4.50
C PRO A 414 -11.50 -27.38 5.98
N THR A 415 -11.09 -28.28 6.87
CA THR A 415 -11.12 -28.00 8.31
C THR A 415 -10.15 -26.86 8.59
N VAL A 416 -10.67 -25.78 9.17
CA VAL A 416 -9.89 -24.65 9.63
C VAL A 416 -9.82 -24.72 11.15
N THR A 417 -8.62 -24.72 11.69
CA THR A 417 -8.38 -24.84 13.13
C THR A 417 -7.50 -23.70 13.59
N CYS A 418 -7.85 -23.11 14.72
CA CYS A 418 -7.06 -22.07 15.34
C CYS A 418 -6.22 -22.67 16.46
N TYR A 419 -4.94 -22.32 16.52
CA TYR A 419 -4.00 -22.78 17.53
C TYR A 419 -3.38 -21.58 18.23
N LEU A 420 -3.26 -21.66 19.54
CA LEU A 420 -2.51 -20.68 20.32
C LEU A 420 -1.01 -20.91 20.09
N ILE A 421 -0.28 -19.86 19.73
CA ILE A 421 1.16 -19.90 19.49
C ILE A 421 1.92 -19.44 20.73
N GLY A 422 1.47 -18.35 21.33
CA GLY A 422 2.16 -17.77 22.47
C GLY A 422 1.40 -16.64 23.13
N LYS A 423 2.00 -16.10 24.18
CA LYS A 423 1.50 -14.96 24.97
C LYS A 423 2.64 -13.97 25.17
N CYS A 424 2.38 -12.69 24.97
CA CYS A 424 3.36 -11.62 25.06
C CYS A 424 2.75 -10.37 25.72
N ASP A 425 3.58 -9.37 26.00
CA ASP A 425 3.11 -8.07 26.45
C ASP A 425 2.44 -7.30 25.31
N ASP A 426 1.46 -6.47 25.65
CA ASP A 426 0.70 -5.69 24.67
C ASP A 426 1.58 -4.75 23.82
N ALA A 427 2.69 -4.28 24.40
CA ALA A 427 3.66 -3.43 23.70
C ALA A 427 4.38 -4.18 22.56
N ASP A 428 4.57 -5.49 22.69
CA ASP A 428 5.36 -6.30 21.76
C ASP A 428 4.51 -6.93 20.64
N LYS A 429 3.19 -7.02 20.82
CA LYS A 429 2.30 -7.83 19.97
C LYS A 429 2.40 -7.54 18.47
N LYS A 430 2.51 -6.26 18.09
CA LYS A 430 2.61 -5.84 16.68
C LYS A 430 3.95 -6.26 16.07
N ILE A 431 5.05 -6.08 16.81
CA ILE A 431 6.39 -6.46 16.37
C ILE A 431 6.49 -7.98 16.21
N ILE A 432 5.97 -8.74 17.20
CA ILE A 432 5.97 -10.21 17.13
C ILE A 432 5.06 -10.70 16.01
N GLU A 433 3.88 -10.11 15.83
CA GLU A 433 2.99 -10.43 14.70
C GLU A 433 3.69 -10.23 13.35
N ALA A 434 4.38 -9.10 13.14
CA ALA A 434 5.12 -8.85 11.91
C ALA A 434 6.17 -9.94 11.64
N LYS A 435 6.91 -10.38 12.68
CA LYS A 435 7.91 -11.47 12.58
C LYS A 435 7.25 -12.82 12.31
N LEU A 436 6.11 -13.14 12.93
CA LEU A 436 5.35 -14.36 12.67
C LEU A 436 4.80 -14.41 11.24
N ILE A 437 4.22 -13.30 10.78
CA ILE A 437 3.70 -13.14 9.42
C ILE A 437 4.82 -13.35 8.39
N THR A 438 5.98 -12.72 8.62
CA THR A 438 7.15 -12.88 7.74
C THR A 438 7.71 -14.30 7.78
N SER A 439 7.72 -14.94 8.95
CA SER A 439 8.12 -16.35 9.09
C SER A 439 7.20 -17.29 8.30
N GLY A 440 5.90 -17.06 8.36
CA GLY A 440 4.91 -17.79 7.56
C GLY A 440 5.11 -17.59 6.06
N TYR A 441 5.48 -16.38 5.62
CA TYR A 441 5.78 -16.10 4.23
C TYR A 441 7.11 -16.74 3.76
N VAL A 442 8.15 -16.74 4.60
CA VAL A 442 9.40 -17.48 4.32
C VAL A 442 9.14 -18.97 4.21
N ALA A 443 8.35 -19.55 5.12
CA ALA A 443 7.95 -20.96 5.07
C ALA A 443 7.16 -21.27 3.77
N TYR A 444 6.35 -20.32 3.29
CA TYR A 444 5.62 -20.44 2.04
C TYR A 444 6.56 -20.50 0.83
N LEU A 445 7.51 -19.56 0.75
CA LEU A 445 8.51 -19.50 -0.33
C LEU A 445 9.39 -20.75 -0.35
N LEU A 446 9.73 -21.31 0.82
CA LEU A 446 10.50 -22.55 0.92
C LEU A 446 9.64 -23.82 0.71
N GLY A 447 8.34 -23.66 0.45
CA GLY A 447 7.42 -24.77 0.19
C GLY A 447 7.24 -25.72 1.37
N LEU A 448 7.27 -25.20 2.61
CA LEU A 448 7.12 -26.02 3.80
C LEU A 448 5.68 -26.56 3.93
N HIS A 449 5.57 -27.73 4.54
CA HIS A 449 4.29 -28.40 4.79
C HIS A 449 3.62 -27.86 6.05
N ASN A 450 2.31 -28.10 6.22
CA ASN A 450 1.64 -27.76 7.46
C ASN A 450 2.22 -28.60 8.63
N PRO A 451 2.83 -27.96 9.65
CA PRO A 451 3.56 -28.66 10.72
C PRO A 451 2.67 -29.43 11.71
N VAL A 452 1.35 -29.19 11.73
CA VAL A 452 0.43 -29.89 12.66
C VAL A 452 -0.01 -31.24 12.12
N ARG A 453 0.18 -31.49 10.83
CA ARG A 453 -0.36 -32.69 10.19
C ARG A 453 0.63 -33.85 10.29
N THR A 454 0.13 -34.97 10.80
CA THR A 454 0.87 -36.24 10.90
C THR A 454 1.06 -36.94 9.55
N VAL A 455 0.23 -36.62 8.56
CA VAL A 455 0.33 -37.11 7.18
C VAL A 455 0.84 -36.02 6.25
N PRO A 456 1.57 -36.38 5.17
CA PRO A 456 2.03 -35.44 4.16
C PRO A 456 0.89 -34.53 3.71
N SER A 457 1.04 -33.23 3.99
CA SER A 457 0.11 -32.20 3.54
C SER A 457 0.61 -31.59 2.24
N PRO A 458 -0.25 -30.96 1.42
CA PRO A 458 0.23 -30.10 0.34
C PRO A 458 1.19 -29.03 0.90
N ARG A 459 2.07 -28.49 0.05
CA ARG A 459 2.86 -27.31 0.42
C ARG A 459 1.91 -26.17 0.79
N GLY A 460 2.00 -25.66 2.00
CA GLY A 460 1.03 -24.69 2.51
C GLY A 460 1.20 -23.31 1.91
N TYR A 461 0.15 -22.49 2.00
CA TYR A 461 0.10 -21.09 1.62
C TYR A 461 0.15 -20.22 2.87
N SER A 462 1.01 -19.20 2.86
CA SER A 462 0.82 -18.06 3.76
C SER A 462 -0.32 -17.22 3.19
N ILE A 463 -1.29 -16.85 4.00
CA ILE A 463 -2.42 -16.00 3.54
C ILE A 463 -2.49 -14.66 4.25
N ASN A 464 -1.48 -14.34 5.08
CA ASN A 464 -1.25 -12.97 5.47
C ASN A 464 -0.88 -12.15 4.23
N LYS A 465 -1.54 -11.01 4.02
CA LYS A 465 -1.46 -10.26 2.76
C LYS A 465 -0.35 -9.21 2.74
N CYS A 466 0.03 -8.72 3.91
CA CYS A 466 1.05 -7.71 4.04
C CYS A 466 1.66 -7.72 5.44
N VAL A 467 2.78 -7.01 5.57
CA VAL A 467 3.45 -6.74 6.85
C VAL A 467 3.91 -5.29 6.87
N SER A 468 3.85 -4.64 8.03
CA SER A 468 4.44 -3.31 8.19
C SER A 468 5.96 -3.43 8.36
N LEU A 469 6.73 -2.84 7.44
CA LEU A 469 8.18 -2.98 7.41
C LEU A 469 8.88 -2.27 8.56
N TYR A 470 8.29 -1.19 9.08
CA TYR A 470 8.87 -0.45 10.21
C TYR A 470 8.94 -1.28 11.50
N LEU A 471 8.14 -2.36 11.59
CA LEU A 471 8.15 -3.32 12.70
C LEU A 471 9.25 -4.38 12.55
N LEU A 472 9.98 -4.38 11.43
CA LEU A 472 11.10 -5.27 11.17
C LEU A 472 12.40 -4.47 11.22
N ASP A 473 13.42 -5.04 11.83
CA ASP A 473 14.76 -4.47 11.91
C ASP A 473 15.82 -5.48 11.45
N SER A 474 17.10 -5.10 11.58
CA SER A 474 18.22 -5.97 11.21
C SER A 474 18.35 -7.24 12.07
N ASN A 475 17.77 -7.27 13.28
CA ASN A 475 17.77 -8.43 14.16
C ASN A 475 16.59 -9.37 13.88
N SER A 476 15.50 -8.86 13.28
CA SER A 476 14.30 -9.64 12.96
C SER A 476 14.60 -10.92 12.17
N TRP A 477 15.59 -10.92 11.27
CA TRP A 477 15.94 -12.11 10.49
C TRP A 477 16.33 -13.30 11.37
N LYS A 478 17.13 -13.07 12.43
CA LYS A 478 17.56 -14.13 13.35
C LYS A 478 16.37 -14.77 14.07
N GLU A 479 15.43 -13.95 14.51
CA GLU A 479 14.24 -14.42 15.22
C GLU A 479 13.26 -15.12 14.28
N ILE A 480 13.12 -14.61 13.04
CA ILE A 480 12.37 -15.28 11.96
C ILE A 480 12.95 -16.67 11.70
N CYS A 481 14.26 -16.80 11.51
CA CYS A 481 14.92 -18.10 11.32
C CYS A 481 14.66 -19.05 12.49
N ALA A 482 14.82 -18.54 13.73
CA ALA A 482 14.60 -19.33 14.93
C ALA A 482 13.14 -19.79 15.07
N PHE A 483 12.18 -18.95 14.70
CA PHE A 483 10.77 -19.33 14.73
C PHE A 483 10.44 -20.36 13.64
N VAL A 484 10.98 -20.21 12.43
CA VAL A 484 10.80 -21.22 11.37
C VAL A 484 11.40 -22.57 11.79
N ALA A 485 12.57 -22.55 12.43
CA ALA A 485 13.21 -23.73 12.99
C ALA A 485 12.36 -24.38 14.09
N LEU A 486 11.83 -23.59 15.02
CA LEU A 486 10.95 -24.06 16.10
C LEU A 486 9.65 -24.65 15.55
N PHE A 487 8.97 -23.93 14.66
CA PHE A 487 7.59 -24.24 14.25
C PHE A 487 7.51 -25.27 13.12
N TRP A 488 8.41 -25.21 12.13
CA TRP A 488 8.44 -26.15 11.00
C TRP A 488 9.58 -27.17 11.05
N GLY A 489 10.60 -26.99 11.89
CA GLY A 489 11.75 -27.90 11.94
C GLY A 489 12.76 -27.69 10.81
N TYR A 490 12.85 -26.47 10.27
CA TYR A 490 13.80 -26.12 9.21
C TYR A 490 14.55 -24.84 9.54
N GLU A 491 15.86 -24.81 9.28
CA GLU A 491 16.66 -23.59 9.39
C GLU A 491 16.72 -22.89 8.02
N PRO A 492 16.00 -21.77 7.81
CA PRO A 492 16.15 -20.99 6.60
C PRO A 492 17.44 -20.17 6.64
N MET A 493 17.99 -19.87 5.46
CA MET A 493 19.12 -18.97 5.31
C MET A 493 18.93 -18.03 4.13
N LEU A 494 19.36 -16.78 4.29
CA LEU A 494 19.62 -15.84 3.20
C LEU A 494 21.13 -15.84 2.97
N ALA A 495 21.58 -16.64 2.01
CA ALA A 495 23.00 -16.73 1.66
C ALA A 495 23.41 -15.54 0.79
N LYS A 496 24.64 -15.06 0.94
CA LYS A 496 25.27 -14.22 -0.09
C LYS A 496 25.84 -15.12 -1.20
N TYR A 497 25.55 -14.79 -2.45
CA TYR A 497 26.26 -15.35 -3.60
C TYR A 497 27.70 -14.85 -3.55
N VAL A 498 28.66 -15.77 -3.48
CA VAL A 498 30.02 -15.45 -3.91
C VAL A 498 29.97 -15.57 -5.43
N THR A 499 29.93 -14.45 -6.14
CA THR A 499 30.21 -14.47 -7.58
C THR A 499 31.61 -15.03 -7.74
N VAL A 500 31.71 -16.21 -8.34
CA VAL A 500 32.99 -16.71 -8.85
C VAL A 500 33.33 -15.77 -10.00
N GLU A 501 34.28 -14.86 -9.78
CA GLU A 501 34.85 -14.00 -10.82
C GLU A 501 35.52 -14.81 -11.93
#